data_AF-A0A6C0DDH0-F1
#
_entry.id   AF-A0A6C0DDH0-F1
#
_cell.length_a   1.000
_cell.length_b   1.000
_cell.length_c   1.000
_cell.angle_alpha   90.00
_cell.angle_beta   90.00
_cell.angle_gamma   90.00
#
_symmetry.space_group_name_H-M   'P 1'
#
loop_
_entity.id
_entity.type
_entity.pdbx_description
1 polymer ?
#
loop_
_entity_poly.entity_id
_entity_poly.type
_entity_poly.pdbx_seq_one_letter_code
_entity_poly.pdbx_strand_id
1 'polypeptide(L)'
;MRKNEEKINKKTKKQKKQKKKTNCLTNINVLFFSSFIFITNIISAYYKNYYMYSFLFTCLTITSLIVHTNDNIYTNFIDKVSVLSIVTYGSFVLFNKCMNEDSYVIIPAGVFILFLLCIYLYIYGYCNKMYCFHRKKCIASKYHMLLHIISSVGHHFIIFM
;
A
#
# COMPACT_ATOMS: atom_id res chain seq x y z
N MET A 1 -7.30 51.63 17.58
CA MET A 1 -6.47 50.90 16.58
C MET A 1 -6.20 49.43 16.95
N ARG A 2 -5.60 49.10 18.10
CA ARG A 2 -5.20 47.70 18.47
C ARG A 2 -6.31 46.63 18.36
N LYS A 3 -7.57 46.94 18.69
CA LYS A 3 -8.68 45.96 18.62
C LYS A 3 -9.01 45.49 17.19
N ASN A 4 -8.66 46.25 16.15
CA ASN A 4 -8.90 45.85 14.76
C ASN A 4 -7.81 44.91 14.22
N GLU A 5 -6.56 45.09 14.65
CA GLU A 5 -5.44 44.23 14.23
C GLU A 5 -5.58 42.80 14.76
N GLU A 6 -6.04 42.62 16.00
CA GLU A 6 -6.28 41.28 16.56
C GLU A 6 -7.41 40.51 15.84
N LYS A 7 -8.46 41.22 15.40
CA LYS A 7 -9.56 40.62 14.64
C LYS A 7 -9.11 40.14 13.25
N ILE A 8 -8.26 40.92 12.58
CA ILE A 8 -7.67 40.55 11.29
C ILE A 8 -6.79 39.30 11.46
N ASN A 9 -5.89 39.29 12.44
CA ASN A 9 -4.96 38.18 12.65
C ASN A 9 -5.66 36.85 13.01
N LYS A 10 -6.78 36.90 13.76
CA LYS A 10 -7.63 35.74 14.04
C LYS A 10 -8.34 35.20 12.78
N LYS A 11 -8.83 36.07 11.89
CA LYS A 11 -9.46 35.66 10.61
C LYS A 11 -8.44 35.00 9.68
N THR A 12 -7.23 35.54 9.56
CA THR A 12 -6.17 34.97 8.71
C THR A 12 -5.70 33.60 9.21
N LYS A 13 -5.59 33.40 10.53
CA LYS A 13 -5.27 32.08 11.12
C LYS A 13 -6.39 31.05 10.89
N LYS A 14 -7.66 31.46 11.00
CA LYS A 14 -8.81 30.59 10.67
C LYS A 14 -8.82 30.21 9.19
N GLN A 15 -8.62 31.16 8.28
CA GLN A 15 -8.55 30.89 6.84
C GLN A 15 -7.37 29.99 6.46
N LYS A 16 -6.17 30.17 7.05
CA LYS A 16 -5.04 29.26 6.83
C LYS A 16 -5.30 27.85 7.38
N LYS A 17 -5.95 27.71 8.55
CA LYS A 17 -6.40 26.40 9.06
C LYS A 17 -7.44 25.76 8.15
N GLN A 18 -8.35 26.55 7.60
CA GLN A 18 -9.44 26.07 6.76
C GLN A 18 -8.94 25.67 5.37
N LYS A 19 -8.02 26.44 4.76
CA LYS A 19 -7.33 26.12 3.49
C LYS A 19 -6.44 24.88 3.59
N LYS A 20 -5.77 24.70 4.74
CA LYS A 20 -5.00 23.47 5.04
C LYS A 20 -5.89 22.25 5.29
N LYS A 21 -7.14 22.47 5.72
CA LYS A 21 -8.17 21.43 5.89
C LYS A 21 -8.84 21.08 4.56
N THR A 22 -9.01 22.04 3.64
CA THR A 22 -9.59 21.84 2.29
C THR A 22 -8.62 21.14 1.33
N ASN A 23 -7.31 21.39 1.39
CA ASN A 23 -6.32 20.64 0.60
C ASN A 23 -6.14 19.17 1.05
N CYS A 24 -6.70 18.80 2.21
CA CYS A 24 -6.80 17.41 2.65
C CYS A 24 -8.17 16.79 2.28
N LEU A 25 -9.10 17.60 1.76
CA LEU A 25 -10.49 17.26 1.48
C LEU A 25 -10.76 16.97 0.00
N THR A 26 -9.80 17.26 -0.89
CA THR A 26 -9.78 16.71 -2.26
C THR A 26 -9.37 15.23 -2.18
N ASN A 27 -10.22 14.45 -1.51
CA ASN A 27 -10.20 13.01 -1.29
C ASN A 27 -10.67 12.29 -2.57
N ILE A 28 -9.97 12.46 -3.68
CA ILE A 28 -9.89 11.31 -4.58
C ILE A 28 -9.21 10.24 -3.73
N ASN A 29 -9.91 9.13 -3.51
CA ASN A 29 -9.51 8.11 -2.54
C ASN A 29 -8.24 7.42 -3.09
N VAL A 30 -7.07 8.02 -2.86
CA VAL A 30 -5.77 7.63 -3.46
C VAL A 30 -5.52 6.12 -3.30
N LEU A 31 -5.99 5.58 -2.17
CA LEU A 31 -5.96 4.17 -1.84
C LEU A 31 -6.76 3.29 -2.79
N PHE A 32 -7.98 3.71 -3.15
CA PHE A 32 -8.82 3.07 -4.15
C PHE A 32 -8.07 2.98 -5.50
N PHE A 33 -7.51 4.09 -5.97
CA PHE A 33 -6.76 4.10 -7.22
C PHE A 33 -5.47 3.28 -7.16
N SER A 34 -4.77 3.33 -6.03
CA SER A 34 -3.55 2.55 -5.85
C SER A 34 -3.80 1.04 -5.82
N SER A 35 -5.03 0.60 -5.50
CA SER A 35 -5.39 -0.82 -5.52
C SER A 35 -5.39 -1.38 -6.94
N PHE A 36 -5.62 -0.55 -7.97
CA PHE A 36 -5.53 -0.98 -9.36
C PHE A 36 -4.11 -1.34 -9.80
N ILE A 37 -3.08 -0.95 -9.05
CA ILE A 37 -1.71 -1.40 -9.30
C ILE A 37 -1.63 -2.93 -9.19
N PHE A 38 -2.45 -3.57 -8.35
CA PHE A 38 -2.47 -5.03 -8.28
C PHE A 38 -3.00 -5.70 -9.56
N ILE A 39 -3.74 -4.98 -10.42
CA ILE A 39 -4.17 -5.53 -11.71
C ILE A 39 -2.99 -5.85 -12.63
N THR A 40 -1.90 -5.07 -12.57
CA THR A 40 -0.71 -5.38 -13.38
C THR A 40 -0.06 -6.69 -12.92
N ASN A 41 -0.08 -7.00 -11.62
CA ASN A 41 0.32 -8.29 -11.09
C ASN A 41 -0.59 -9.42 -11.58
N ILE A 42 -1.92 -9.22 -11.59
CA ILE A 42 -2.90 -10.21 -12.08
C ILE A 42 -2.58 -10.58 -13.53
N ILE A 43 -2.45 -9.58 -14.40
CA ILE A 43 -2.19 -9.75 -15.83
C ILE A 43 -0.83 -10.44 -16.05
N SER A 44 0.22 -9.96 -15.37
CA SER A 44 1.56 -10.52 -15.51
C SER A 44 1.65 -11.97 -15.02
N ALA A 45 1.03 -12.27 -13.88
CA ALA A 45 0.96 -13.63 -13.34
C ALA A 45 0.16 -14.56 -14.27
N TYR A 46 -0.97 -14.10 -14.81
CA TYR A 46 -1.77 -14.87 -15.75
C TYR A 46 -0.99 -15.18 -17.04
N TYR A 47 -0.31 -14.19 -17.61
CA TYR A 47 0.50 -14.37 -18.82
C TYR A 47 1.67 -15.34 -18.63
N LYS A 48 2.24 -15.41 -17.42
CA LYS A 48 3.28 -16.36 -17.04
C LYS A 48 2.74 -17.70 -16.51
N ASN A 49 1.44 -17.97 -16.68
CA ASN A 49 0.75 -19.18 -16.24
C ASN A 49 0.75 -19.44 -14.71
N TYR A 50 1.00 -18.41 -13.90
CA TYR A 50 0.87 -18.46 -12.43
C TYR A 50 -0.60 -18.22 -12.02
N TYR A 51 -1.51 -19.12 -12.39
CA TYR A 51 -2.96 -18.92 -12.20
C TYR A 51 -3.37 -18.75 -10.74
N MET A 52 -2.82 -19.55 -9.82
CA MET A 52 -3.09 -19.39 -8.39
C MET A 52 -2.63 -18.02 -7.88
N TYR A 53 -1.51 -17.51 -8.41
CA TYR A 53 -1.01 -16.21 -8.01
C TYR A 53 -1.89 -15.07 -8.53
N SER A 54 -2.33 -15.19 -9.79
CA SER A 54 -3.29 -14.26 -10.41
C SER A 54 -4.62 -14.24 -9.66
N PHE A 55 -5.13 -15.39 -9.24
CA PHE A 55 -6.32 -15.52 -8.40
C PHE A 55 -6.16 -14.80 -7.05
N LEU A 56 -5.06 -15.05 -6.34
CA LEU A 56 -4.80 -14.39 -5.05
C LEU A 56 -4.73 -12.86 -5.19
N PHE A 57 -4.04 -12.33 -6.21
CA PHE A 57 -4.04 -10.89 -6.49
C PHE A 57 -5.41 -10.34 -6.87
N THR A 58 -6.26 -11.13 -7.53
CA THR A 58 -7.65 -10.76 -7.82
C THR A 58 -8.44 -10.63 -6.51
N CYS A 59 -8.32 -11.60 -5.61
CA CYS A 59 -8.94 -11.54 -4.28
C CYS A 59 -8.47 -10.29 -3.52
N LEU A 60 -7.16 -10.01 -3.48
CA LEU A 60 -6.61 -8.81 -2.83
C LEU A 60 -7.15 -7.52 -3.46
N THR A 61 -7.22 -7.45 -4.79
CA THR A 61 -7.75 -6.26 -5.48
C THR A 61 -9.19 -6.00 -5.06
N ILE A 62 -10.03 -7.04 -5.05
CA ILE A 62 -11.43 -6.93 -4.64
C ILE A 62 -11.54 -6.53 -3.16
N THR A 63 -10.79 -7.18 -2.26
CA THR A 63 -10.87 -6.87 -0.82
C THR A 63 -10.36 -5.47 -0.51
N SER A 64 -9.30 -5.03 -1.16
CA SER A 64 -8.73 -3.68 -1.01
C SER A 64 -9.71 -2.61 -1.49
N LEU A 65 -10.38 -2.83 -2.63
CA LEU A 65 -11.42 -1.92 -3.13
C LEU A 65 -12.61 -1.83 -2.17
N ILE A 66 -13.05 -2.95 -1.60
CA ILE A 66 -14.14 -3.00 -0.62
C ILE A 66 -13.74 -2.25 0.66
N VAL A 67 -12.56 -2.55 1.22
CA VAL A 67 -12.06 -1.93 2.46
C VAL A 67 -11.97 -0.41 2.34
N HIS A 68 -11.48 0.10 1.21
CA HIS A 68 -11.34 1.54 1.01
C HIS A 68 -12.66 2.25 0.69
N THR A 69 -13.71 1.51 0.34
CA THR A 69 -15.06 2.03 0.10
C THR A 69 -15.94 1.94 1.35
N ASN A 70 -15.81 0.85 2.12
CA ASN A 70 -16.57 0.58 3.34
C ASN A 70 -15.64 0.00 4.42
N ASP A 71 -15.14 0.89 5.28
CA ASP A 71 -14.23 0.55 6.37
C ASP A 71 -14.97 -0.20 7.48
N ASN A 72 -14.84 -1.53 7.50
CA ASN A 72 -15.41 -2.41 8.51
C ASN A 72 -14.27 -3.28 9.08
N ILE A 73 -14.37 -3.65 10.35
CA ILE A 73 -13.41 -4.53 11.03
C ILE A 73 -13.31 -5.88 10.28
N TYR A 74 -14.43 -6.43 9.82
CA TYR A 74 -14.45 -7.69 9.07
C TYR A 74 -13.78 -7.58 7.70
N THR A 75 -14.05 -6.51 6.94
CA THR A 75 -13.44 -6.30 5.62
C THR A 75 -11.93 -6.08 5.75
N ASN A 76 -11.50 -5.31 6.75
CA ASN A 76 -10.08 -5.13 7.08
C ASN A 76 -9.39 -6.44 7.46
N PHE A 77 -10.07 -7.32 8.19
CA PHE A 77 -9.52 -8.62 8.54
C PHE A 77 -9.32 -9.50 7.30
N ILE A 78 -10.34 -9.58 6.44
CA ILE A 78 -10.28 -10.35 5.19
C ILE A 78 -9.17 -9.83 4.29
N ASP A 79 -9.02 -8.52 4.14
CA ASP A 79 -7.98 -7.91 3.31
C ASP A 79 -6.56 -8.28 3.80
N LYS A 80 -6.33 -8.25 5.12
CA LYS A 80 -5.05 -8.69 5.70
C LYS A 80 -4.78 -10.18 5.49
N VAL A 81 -5.82 -11.02 5.52
CA VAL A 81 -5.69 -12.45 5.20
C VAL A 81 -5.31 -12.65 3.73
N SER A 82 -5.91 -11.87 2.81
CA SER A 82 -5.53 -11.87 1.39
C SER A 82 -4.06 -11.49 1.19
N VAL A 83 -3.59 -10.42 1.86
CA VAL A 83 -2.18 -10.00 1.84
C VAL A 83 -1.27 -11.12 2.35
N LEU A 84 -1.58 -11.73 3.49
CA LEU A 84 -0.77 -12.81 4.05
C LEU A 84 -0.70 -14.03 3.12
N SER A 85 -1.81 -14.34 2.45
CA SER A 85 -1.89 -15.45 1.49
C SER A 85 -0.97 -15.22 0.29
N ILE A 86 -0.98 -14.01 -0.29
CA ILE A 86 -0.09 -13.62 -1.40
C ILE A 86 1.37 -13.68 -1.00
N VAL A 87 1.69 -13.17 0.21
CA VAL A 87 3.05 -13.19 0.73
C VAL A 87 3.53 -14.63 0.90
N THR A 88 2.74 -15.48 1.56
CA THR A 88 3.10 -16.87 1.82
C THR A 88 3.29 -17.65 0.52
N TYR A 89 2.34 -17.53 -0.41
CA TYR A 89 2.44 -18.17 -1.72
C TYR A 89 3.60 -17.62 -2.56
N GLY A 90 3.83 -16.30 -2.51
CA GLY A 90 4.94 -15.65 -3.17
C GLY A 90 6.30 -16.11 -2.67
N SER A 91 6.45 -16.26 -1.35
CA SER A 91 7.65 -16.83 -0.73
C SER A 91 7.88 -18.28 -1.16
N PHE A 92 6.82 -19.10 -1.25
CA PHE A 92 6.92 -20.47 -1.76
C PHE A 92 7.38 -20.52 -3.23
N VAL A 93 6.80 -19.69 -4.10
CA VAL A 93 7.21 -19.61 -5.51
C VAL A 93 8.67 -19.15 -5.63
N LEU A 94 9.06 -18.12 -4.87
CA LEU A 94 10.44 -17.63 -4.86
C LEU A 94 11.41 -18.73 -4.42
N PHE A 95 11.10 -19.44 -3.33
CA PHE A 95 11.93 -20.54 -2.81
C PHE A 95 12.12 -21.65 -3.84
N ASN A 96 11.03 -22.09 -4.50
CA ASN A 96 11.11 -23.13 -5.53
C ASN A 96 11.97 -22.70 -6.72
N LYS A 97 11.87 -21.44 -7.16
CA LYS A 97 12.72 -20.96 -8.25
C LYS A 97 14.19 -20.90 -7.85
N CYS A 98 14.49 -20.42 -6.63
CA CYS A 98 15.86 -20.41 -6.12
C CYS A 98 16.49 -21.80 -5.97
N MET A 99 15.70 -22.86 -5.82
CA MET A 99 16.19 -24.24 -5.69
C MET A 99 16.33 -24.96 -7.04
N ASN A 100 15.50 -24.65 -8.03
CA ASN A 100 15.42 -25.40 -9.28
C ASN A 100 16.10 -24.72 -10.47
N GLU A 101 16.37 -23.42 -10.38
CA GLU A 101 16.99 -22.65 -11.46
C GLU A 101 18.34 -22.10 -10.99
N ASP A 102 19.31 -22.00 -11.91
CA ASP A 102 20.56 -21.25 -11.72
C ASP A 102 20.29 -19.73 -11.73
N SER A 103 19.37 -19.29 -10.89
CA SER A 103 18.97 -17.89 -10.80
C SER A 103 20.12 -17.06 -10.22
N TYR A 104 20.40 -15.91 -10.84
CA TYR A 104 21.32 -14.94 -10.28
C TYR A 104 20.85 -14.49 -8.89
N VAL A 105 21.66 -14.78 -7.86
CA VAL A 105 21.39 -14.50 -6.43
C VAL A 105 20.94 -13.05 -6.16
N ILE A 106 21.28 -12.12 -7.04
CA ILE A 106 20.93 -10.69 -6.97
C ILE A 106 19.41 -10.46 -6.97
N ILE A 107 18.64 -11.14 -7.84
CA ILE A 107 17.19 -10.89 -7.97
C ILE A 107 16.45 -11.36 -6.70
N PRO A 108 16.62 -12.61 -6.21
CA PRO A 108 16.03 -13.04 -4.94
C PRO A 108 16.42 -12.17 -3.75
N ALA A 109 17.69 -11.75 -3.67
CA ALA A 109 18.15 -10.83 -2.62
C ALA A 109 17.41 -9.49 -2.68
N GLY A 110 17.22 -8.93 -3.88
CA GLY A 110 16.43 -7.72 -4.09
C GLY A 110 14.97 -7.87 -3.65
N VAL A 111 14.31 -8.97 -4.01
CA VAL A 111 12.94 -9.28 -3.57
C VAL A 111 12.86 -9.36 -2.04
N PHE A 112 13.81 -10.04 -1.42
CA PHE A 112 13.87 -10.18 0.04
C PHE A 112 14.03 -8.81 0.73
N ILE A 113 14.90 -7.94 0.22
CA ILE A 113 15.06 -6.57 0.73
C ILE A 113 13.77 -5.75 0.58
N LEU A 114 13.08 -5.83 -0.56
CA LEU A 114 11.79 -5.15 -0.75
C LEU A 114 10.73 -5.65 0.23
N PHE A 115 10.70 -6.95 0.52
CA PHE A 115 9.79 -7.53 1.50
C PHE A 115 10.09 -7.04 2.93
N LEU A 116 11.37 -7.03 3.33
CA LEU A 116 11.80 -6.46 4.61
C LEU A 116 11.47 -4.96 4.72
N LEU A 117 11.60 -4.21 3.62
CA LEU A 117 11.23 -2.80 3.57
C LEU A 117 9.73 -2.59 3.79
N CYS A 118 8.88 -3.42 3.17
CA CYS A 118 7.44 -3.40 3.41
C CYS A 118 7.09 -3.69 4.87
N ILE A 119 7.70 -4.73 5.46
CA ILE A 119 7.52 -5.08 6.88
C ILE A 119 7.95 -3.92 7.78
N TYR A 120 9.13 -3.36 7.52
CA TYR A 120 9.67 -2.23 8.27
C TYR A 120 8.70 -1.04 8.22
N LEU A 121 8.32 -0.58 7.03
CA LEU A 121 7.40 0.55 6.87
C LEU A 121 6.06 0.33 7.58
N TYR A 122 5.55 -0.90 7.59
CA TYR A 122 4.30 -1.23 8.26
C TYR A 122 4.45 -1.32 9.79
N ILE A 123 5.33 -2.19 10.30
CA ILE A 123 5.45 -2.45 11.75
C ILE A 123 6.04 -1.25 12.48
N TYR A 124 7.16 -0.69 11.97
CA TYR A 124 7.77 0.48 12.61
C TYR A 124 6.82 1.68 12.57
N GLY A 125 6.06 1.84 11.48
CA GLY A 125 5.00 2.83 11.40
C GLY A 125 3.88 2.62 12.40
N TYR A 126 3.48 1.37 12.65
CA TYR A 126 2.44 1.03 13.62
C TYR A 126 2.86 1.38 15.06
N CYS A 127 4.08 1.00 15.45
CA CYS A 127 4.62 1.25 16.79
C CYS A 127 4.78 2.74 17.08
N ASN A 128 5.33 3.50 16.13
CA ASN A 128 5.63 4.93 16.31
C ASN A 128 4.49 5.87 15.89
N LYS A 129 3.35 5.34 15.43
CA LYS A 129 2.23 6.12 14.84
C LYS A 129 2.69 7.04 13.68
N MET A 130 3.57 6.50 12.85
CA MET A 130 4.13 7.15 11.65
C MET A 130 3.68 6.43 10.36
N TYR A 131 4.05 6.95 9.20
CA TYR A 131 3.74 6.38 7.88
C TYR A 131 2.23 6.12 7.68
N CYS A 132 1.84 4.86 7.42
CA CYS A 132 0.46 4.42 7.24
C CYS A 132 -0.43 4.66 8.48
N PHE A 133 0.15 4.87 9.65
CA PHE A 133 -0.56 5.11 10.91
C PHE A 133 -0.44 6.56 11.38
N HIS A 134 0.03 7.46 10.51
CA HIS A 134 0.20 8.87 10.81
C HIS A 134 -1.15 9.56 11.09
N ARG A 135 -1.22 10.41 12.13
CA ARG A 135 -2.44 11.12 12.56
C ARG A 135 -3.18 11.88 11.45
N LYS A 136 -2.43 12.37 10.45
CA LYS A 136 -2.98 13.02 9.25
C LYS A 136 -3.26 11.97 8.17
N LYS A 137 -4.54 11.73 7.87
CA LYS A 137 -5.00 10.74 6.86
C LYS A 137 -4.30 10.89 5.50
N CYS A 138 -4.12 12.11 4.99
CA CYS A 138 -3.43 12.32 3.70
C CYS A 138 -2.00 11.76 3.67
N ILE A 139 -1.26 11.86 4.78
CA ILE A 139 0.10 11.30 4.87
C ILE A 139 0.02 9.78 4.94
N ALA A 140 -0.88 9.25 5.76
CA ALA A 140 -1.12 7.82 5.86
C ALA A 140 -1.46 7.17 4.51
N SER A 141 -2.39 7.75 3.75
CA SER A 141 -2.79 7.25 2.43
C SER A 141 -1.63 7.26 1.42
N LYS A 142 -0.75 8.27 1.46
CA LYS A 142 0.43 8.32 0.57
C LYS A 142 1.43 7.21 0.87
N TYR A 143 1.71 6.95 2.14
CA TYR A 143 2.63 5.86 2.52
C TYR A 143 2.03 4.48 2.28
N HIS A 144 0.72 4.33 2.43
CA HIS A 144 0.04 3.08 2.12
C HIS A 144 0.00 2.82 0.61
N MET A 145 -0.21 3.85 -0.23
CA MET A 145 0.00 3.76 -1.68
C MET A 145 1.45 3.35 -2.00
N LEU A 146 2.44 3.91 -1.30
CA LEU A 146 3.84 3.52 -1.47
C LEU A 146 4.06 2.03 -1.15
N LEU A 147 3.40 1.49 -0.12
CA LEU A 147 3.42 0.04 0.16
C LEU A 147 2.84 -0.78 -1.01
N HIS A 148 1.72 -0.36 -1.61
CA HIS A 148 1.16 -1.03 -2.79
C HIS A 148 2.15 -1.06 -3.95
N ILE A 149 2.84 0.05 -4.20
CA ILE A 149 3.85 0.16 -5.27
C ILE A 149 5.04 -0.77 -4.98
N ILE A 150 5.65 -0.67 -3.80
CA ILE A 150 6.85 -1.46 -3.45
C ILE A 150 6.52 -2.96 -3.46
N SER A 151 5.37 -3.35 -2.88
CA SER A 151 4.89 -4.74 -2.90
C SER A 151 4.65 -5.23 -4.32
N SER A 152 3.95 -4.44 -5.16
CA SER A 152 3.71 -4.79 -6.55
C SER A 152 5.01 -5.00 -7.34
N VAL A 153 6.01 -4.13 -7.17
CA VAL A 153 7.32 -4.27 -7.81
C VAL A 153 8.02 -5.55 -7.37
N GLY A 154 8.05 -5.85 -6.06
CA GLY A 154 8.64 -7.08 -5.55
C GLY A 154 7.99 -8.35 -6.15
N HIS A 155 6.67 -8.33 -6.29
CA HIS A 155 5.94 -9.45 -6.89
C HIS A 155 6.14 -9.57 -8.41
N HIS A 156 6.31 -8.47 -9.14
CA HIS A 156 6.71 -8.55 -10.56
C HIS A 156 8.08 -9.20 -10.72
N PHE A 157 9.05 -8.90 -9.83
CA PHE A 157 10.33 -9.61 -9.85
C PHE A 157 10.17 -11.11 -9.62
N ILE A 158 9.31 -11.53 -8.68
CA ILE A 158 9.02 -12.97 -8.49
C ILE A 158 8.38 -13.58 -9.74
N ILE A 159 7.46 -12.87 -10.42
CA ILE A 159 6.76 -13.38 -11.60
C ILE A 159 7.68 -13.49 -12.82
N PHE A 160 8.58 -12.52 -13.01
CA PHE A 160 9.44 -12.44 -14.20
C PHE A 160 10.80 -13.10 -14.09
N MET A 161 11.27 -13.37 -12.87
CA MET A 161 12.39 -14.29 -12.65
C MET A 161 12.06 -15.65 -13.26
#